data_AF-A0A4V3JRH3-F1
#
_entry.id   AF-A0A4V3JRH3-F1
#
_cell.length_a   1.000
_cell.length_b   1.000
_cell.length_c   1.000
_cell.angle_alpha   90.00
_cell.angle_beta   90.00
_cell.angle_gamma   90.00
#
_symmetry.space_group_name_H-M   'P 1'
#
loop_
_entity.id
_entity.type
_entity.pdbx_description
1 polymer ?
#
loop_
_entity_poly.entity_id
_entity_poly.type
_entity_poly.pdbx_seq_one_letter_code
_entity_poly.pdbx_strand_id
1 'polypeptide(L)'
;MTKPIASKQQYKSLMEFYPFYLTEHSHPLNRALHFIGTSLALGFLLGFMSSGSWISLLAALVSGYFFAWIGHLLIQHNRPATFQYPFYSFVSDWMMYGQMLVGRIPKSK
;
A
#
# COMPACT_ATOMS: atom_id res chain seq x y z
N MET A 1 33.15 -3.92 -20.76
CA MET A 1 31.88 -4.65 -20.62
C MET A 1 30.85 -3.70 -20.02
N THR A 2 29.99 -3.11 -20.84
CA THR A 2 28.90 -2.22 -20.40
C THR A 2 27.75 -3.08 -19.87
N LYS A 3 27.35 -2.88 -18.60
CA LYS A 3 26.13 -3.49 -18.05
C LYS A 3 24.94 -3.05 -18.93
N PRO A 4 24.00 -3.95 -19.27
CA PRO A 4 22.79 -3.53 -19.95
C PRO A 4 22.05 -2.55 -19.04
N ILE A 5 21.63 -1.41 -19.59
CA ILE A 5 20.69 -0.51 -18.94
C ILE A 5 19.38 -1.30 -18.82
N ALA A 6 19.03 -1.77 -17.62
CA ALA A 6 17.79 -2.48 -17.40
C ALA A 6 16.63 -1.60 -17.90
N SER A 7 15.89 -2.06 -18.91
CA SER A 7 14.71 -1.38 -19.39
C SER A 7 13.74 -1.21 -18.23
N LYS A 8 13.19 0.00 -18.03
CA LYS A 8 12.15 0.27 -17.03
C LYS A 8 11.03 -0.76 -17.23
N GLN A 9 10.88 -1.71 -16.30
CA GLN A 9 9.92 -2.80 -16.43
C GLN A 9 8.50 -2.19 -16.45
N GLN A 10 7.80 -2.34 -17.58
CA GLN A 10 6.42 -1.90 -17.74
C GLN A 10 5.47 -3.07 -17.48
N TYR A 11 4.72 -3.00 -16.39
CA TYR A 11 3.71 -4.00 -16.07
C TYR A 11 2.46 -3.79 -16.92
N LYS A 12 2.00 -4.83 -17.61
CA LYS A 12 0.83 -4.74 -18.51
C LYS A 12 -0.45 -5.26 -17.86
N SER A 13 -0.34 -5.91 -16.71
CA SER A 13 -1.49 -6.39 -15.94
C SER A 13 -1.26 -6.31 -14.44
N LEU A 14 -2.36 -6.32 -13.68
CA LEU A 14 -2.31 -6.39 -12.22
C LEU A 14 -1.60 -7.67 -11.73
N MET A 15 -1.79 -8.79 -12.42
CA MET A 15 -1.13 -10.07 -12.07
C MET A 15 0.38 -10.02 -12.24
N GLU A 16 0.88 -9.30 -13.25
CA GLU A 16 2.32 -9.06 -13.41
C GLU A 16 2.86 -8.06 -12.38
N PHE A 17 2.06 -7.06 -12.02
CA PHE A 17 2.45 -6.02 -11.07
C PHE A 17 2.47 -6.50 -9.62
N TYR A 18 1.51 -7.34 -9.22
CA TYR A 18 1.30 -7.72 -7.82
C TYR A 18 2.54 -8.37 -7.15
N PRO A 19 3.30 -9.27 -7.80
CA PRO A 19 4.55 -9.79 -7.25
C PRO A 19 5.58 -8.69 -6.95
N PHE A 20 5.73 -7.71 -7.84
CA PHE A 20 6.61 -6.55 -7.62
C PHE A 20 6.08 -5.65 -6.49
N TYR A 21 4.76 -5.43 -6.44
CA TYR A 21 4.16 -4.70 -5.33
C TYR A 21 4.51 -5.34 -3.97
N LEU A 22 4.48 -6.68 -3.87
CA LEU A 22 4.86 -7.39 -2.65
C LEU A 22 6.36 -7.30 -2.31
N THR A 23 7.24 -7.10 -3.30
CA THR A 23 8.66 -6.83 -3.03
C THR A 23 8.86 -5.42 -2.49
N GLU A 24 8.09 -4.45 -2.96
CA GLU A 24 8.06 -3.09 -2.42
C GLU A 24 7.46 -3.02 -1.00
N HIS A 25 6.87 -4.12 -0.52
CA HIS A 25 6.35 -4.30 0.83
C HIS A 25 6.97 -5.51 1.51
N SER A 26 8.23 -5.86 1.24
CA SER A 26 8.79 -7.10 1.78
C SER A 26 8.90 -7.14 3.30
N HIS A 27 9.09 -5.99 3.96
CA HIS A 27 9.23 -5.96 5.41
C HIS A 27 7.87 -6.12 6.13
N PRO A 28 7.72 -7.05 7.10
CA PRO A 28 6.45 -7.27 7.81
C PRO A 28 5.89 -6.03 8.49
N LEU A 29 6.75 -5.19 9.08
CA LEU A 29 6.33 -3.93 9.70
C LEU A 29 5.77 -2.93 8.67
N ASN A 30 6.30 -2.88 7.44
CA ASN A 30 5.74 -2.02 6.39
C ASN A 30 4.29 -2.44 6.08
N ARG A 31 4.05 -3.74 5.91
CA ARG A 31 2.69 -4.29 5.69
C ARG A 31 1.75 -4.01 6.87
N ALA A 32 2.24 -4.18 8.09
CA ALA A 32 1.47 -3.91 9.29
C ALA A 32 1.05 -2.43 9.37
N LEU A 33 1.95 -1.50 9.03
CA LEU A 33 1.62 -0.08 8.97
C LEU A 33 0.56 0.22 7.91
N HIS A 34 0.66 -0.35 6.70
CA HIS A 34 -0.41 -0.24 5.70
C HIS A 34 -1.75 -0.79 6.22
N PHE A 35 -1.73 -1.95 6.88
CA PHE A 35 -2.93 -2.56 7.43
C PHE A 35 -3.58 -1.69 8.52
N ILE A 36 -2.78 -1.12 9.43
CA ILE A 36 -3.24 -0.19 10.46
C ILE A 36 -3.80 1.07 9.82
N GLY A 37 -3.08 1.69 8.89
CA GLY A 37 -3.50 2.90 8.19
C GLY A 37 -4.83 2.73 7.46
N THR A 38 -4.98 1.62 6.72
CA THR A 38 -6.22 1.28 6.01
C THR A 38 -7.38 0.98 6.96
N SER A 39 -7.13 0.27 8.07
CA SER A 39 -8.17 -0.02 9.06
C SER A 39 -8.66 1.26 9.76
N LEU A 40 -7.75 2.17 10.11
CA LEU A 40 -8.11 3.47 10.66
C LEU A 40 -8.86 4.33 9.64
N ALA A 41 -8.42 4.32 8.38
CA ALA A 41 -9.09 5.05 7.30
C ALA A 41 -10.55 4.58 7.14
N LEU A 42 -10.79 3.26 7.16
CA LEU A 42 -12.12 2.68 7.14
C LEU A 42 -12.95 3.08 8.37
N GLY A 43 -12.36 3.04 9.57
CA GLY A 43 -13.03 3.47 10.80
C GLY A 43 -13.46 4.94 10.76
N PHE A 44 -12.57 5.83 10.29
CA PHE A 44 -12.88 7.25 10.12
C PHE A 44 -13.90 7.50 9.01
N LEU A 45 -13.87 6.72 7.92
CA LEU A 45 -14.87 6.80 6.86
C LEU A 45 -16.27 6.42 7.38
N LEU A 46 -16.37 5.36 8.20
CA LEU A 46 -17.61 5.01 8.90
C LEU A 46 -18.06 6.14 9.84
N GLY A 47 -17.13 6.79 10.53
CA GLY A 47 -17.39 7.98 11.34
C GLY A 47 -17.93 9.16 10.53
N PHE A 48 -17.41 9.40 9.32
CA PHE A 48 -17.95 10.40 8.41
C PHE A 48 -19.38 10.04 7.97
N MET A 49 -19.63 8.78 7.60
CA MET A 49 -20.97 8.33 7.20
C MET A 49 -22.01 8.45 8.32
N SER A 50 -21.60 8.28 9.59
CA SER A 50 -22.50 8.39 10.73
C SER A 50 -22.74 9.82 11.21
N SER A 51 -21.73 10.69 11.14
CA SER A 51 -21.77 12.04 11.72
C SER A 51 -21.83 13.18 10.71
N GLY A 52 -21.53 12.94 9.44
CA GLY A 52 -21.30 13.97 8.43
C GLY A 52 -20.04 14.81 8.65
N SER A 53 -19.18 14.44 9.62
CA SER A 53 -18.02 15.23 10.00
C SER A 53 -16.91 15.18 8.96
N TRP A 54 -16.67 16.30 8.28
CA TRP A 54 -15.56 16.45 7.34
C TRP A 54 -14.18 16.23 8.00
N ILE A 55 -14.07 16.42 9.32
CA ILE A 55 -12.85 16.11 10.07
C ILE A 55 -12.59 14.59 10.03
N SER A 56 -13.63 13.76 10.13
CA SER A 56 -13.48 12.31 9.99
C SER A 56 -13.02 11.93 8.59
N LEU A 57 -13.54 12.59 7.54
CA LEU A 57 -13.06 12.35 6.19
C LEU A 57 -11.58 12.73 6.01
N LEU A 58 -11.15 13.87 6.56
CA LEU A 58 -9.75 14.28 6.55
C LEU A 58 -8.88 13.27 7.33
N ALA A 59 -9.33 12.85 8.51
CA ALA A 59 -8.63 11.85 9.31
C ALA A 59 -8.47 10.52 8.56
N ALA A 60 -9.49 10.10 7.79
CA ALA A 60 -9.41 8.91 6.95
C ALA A 60 -8.30 8.98 5.91
N LEU A 61 -8.19 10.12 5.21
CA LEU A 61 -7.12 10.35 4.23
C LEU A 61 -5.75 10.39 4.90
N VAL A 62 -5.63 11.17 5.98
CA VAL A 62 -4.37 11.35 6.70
C VAL A 62 -3.87 10.02 7.25
N SER A 63 -4.72 9.21 7.89
CA SER A 63 -4.28 7.94 8.47
C SER A 63 -3.78 6.97 7.39
N GLY A 64 -4.48 6.85 6.26
CA GLY A 64 -4.04 5.97 5.17
C GLY A 64 -2.63 6.31 4.67
N TYR A 65 -2.40 7.58 4.33
CA TYR A 65 -1.11 8.02 3.78
C TYR A 65 0.01 8.06 4.82
N PHE A 66 -0.28 8.52 6.04
CA PHE A 66 0.73 8.69 7.09
C PHE A 66 1.42 7.38 7.43
N PHE A 67 0.65 6.32 7.71
CA PHE A 67 1.23 5.02 8.05
C PHE A 67 1.91 4.35 6.86
N ALA A 68 1.32 4.45 5.66
CA ALA A 68 1.94 3.92 4.44
C ALA A 68 3.31 4.56 4.15
N TRP A 69 3.41 5.89 4.29
CA TRP A 69 4.67 6.60 4.05
C TRP A 69 5.73 6.32 5.11
N ILE A 70 5.35 6.18 6.39
CA ILE A 70 6.28 5.72 7.42
C ILE A 70 6.86 4.35 7.04
N GLY A 71 6.01 3.43 6.61
CA GLY A 71 6.44 2.11 6.19
C GLY A 71 7.40 2.16 5.00
N HIS A 72 7.07 2.90 3.95
CA HIS A 72 7.93 3.03 2.78
C HIS A 72 9.26 3.76 3.06
N LEU A 73 9.22 4.88 3.77
CA LEU A 73 10.39 5.76 3.90
C LEU A 73 11.33 5.32 5.04
N LEU A 74 10.78 4.88 6.17
CA LEU A 74 11.56 4.58 7.37
C LEU A 74 11.87 3.09 7.54
N ILE A 75 11.05 2.21 6.98
CA ILE A 75 11.22 0.74 7.12
C ILE A 75 11.78 0.13 5.83
N GLN A 76 11.12 0.40 4.71
CA GLN A 76 11.47 -0.22 3.43
C GLN A 76 12.57 0.56 2.68
N HIS A 77 12.72 1.85 3.00
CA HIS A 77 13.62 2.80 2.33
C HIS A 77 13.44 2.84 0.80
N ASN A 78 12.20 2.77 0.33
CA ASN A 78 11.84 2.87 -1.07
C ASN A 78 10.83 3.99 -1.34
N ARG A 79 10.60 4.27 -2.62
CA ARG A 79 9.55 5.21 -3.05
C ARG A 79 8.29 4.40 -3.37
N PRO A 80 7.10 4.81 -2.87
CA PRO A 80 5.84 4.15 -3.19
C PRO A 80 5.65 3.92 -4.69
N ALA A 81 5.32 2.68 -5.06
CA ALA A 81 5.03 2.33 -6.46
C ALA A 81 3.84 3.11 -7.04
N THR A 82 2.96 3.65 -6.18
CA THR A 82 1.83 4.51 -6.54
C THR A 82 2.22 5.68 -7.43
N PHE A 83 3.45 6.21 -7.30
CA PHE A 83 3.93 7.30 -8.16
C PHE A 83 4.17 6.88 -9.62
N GLN A 84 4.28 5.58 -9.89
CA GLN A 84 4.46 5.03 -11.24
C GLN A 84 3.22 4.28 -11.73
N TYR A 85 2.55 3.55 -10.84
CA TYR A 85 1.41 2.69 -11.16
C TYR A 85 0.24 2.94 -10.18
N PRO A 86 -0.38 4.14 -10.17
CA PRO A 86 -1.32 4.54 -9.13
C PRO A 86 -2.51 3.57 -8.99
N PHE A 87 -3.10 3.17 -10.12
CA PHE A 87 -4.25 2.26 -10.10
C PHE A 87 -3.85 0.84 -9.65
N TYR A 88 -2.74 0.30 -10.15
CA TYR A 88 -2.31 -1.04 -9.75
C TYR A 88 -1.86 -1.07 -8.29
N SER A 89 -1.17 -0.03 -7.80
CA SER A 89 -0.83 0.10 -6.39
C SER A 89 -2.07 0.17 -5.51
N PHE A 90 -3.06 0.97 -5.87
CA PHE A 90 -4.31 1.07 -5.10
C PHE A 90 -5.02 -0.28 -4.98
N VAL A 91 -5.22 -1.00 -6.10
CA VAL A 91 -5.86 -2.32 -6.08
C VAL A 91 -5.00 -3.34 -5.31
N SER A 92 -3.67 -3.26 -5.44
CA SER A 92 -2.75 -4.16 -4.74
C SER A 92 -2.74 -3.93 -3.23
N ASP A 93 -2.90 -2.69 -2.75
CA ASP A 93 -3.09 -2.38 -1.32
C ASP A 93 -4.33 -3.09 -0.77
N TRP A 94 -5.46 -3.07 -1.50
CA TRP A 94 -6.67 -3.80 -1.11
C TRP A 94 -6.49 -5.32 -1.16
N MET A 95 -5.79 -5.84 -2.16
CA MET A 95 -5.47 -7.27 -2.24
C MET A 95 -4.62 -7.71 -1.03
N MET A 96 -3.58 -6.94 -0.70
CA MET A 96 -2.73 -7.20 0.47
C MET A 96 -3.51 -7.10 1.77
N TYR A 97 -4.33 -6.05 1.93
CA TYR A 97 -5.19 -5.85 3.10
C TYR A 97 -6.13 -7.05 3.32
N GLY A 98 -6.85 -7.47 2.27
CA GLY A 98 -7.75 -8.62 2.34
C GLY A 98 -7.03 -9.93 2.64
N GLN A 99 -5.84 -10.14 2.05
CA GLN A 99 -5.00 -11.30 2.34
C GLN A 99 -4.53 -11.33 3.80
N MET A 100 -4.13 -10.18 4.35
CA MET A 100 -3.77 -10.05 5.76
C MET A 100 -4.96 -10.29 6.69
N LEU A 101 -6.14 -9.76 6.33
CA LEU A 101 -7.37 -9.90 7.13
C LEU A 101 -7.79 -11.37 7.32
N VAL A 102 -7.62 -12.20 6.29
CA VAL A 102 -7.95 -13.63 6.33
C VAL A 102 -6.76 -14.52 6.76
N GLY A 103 -5.69 -13.93 7.30
CA GLY A 103 -4.52 -14.65 7.81
C GLY A 103 -3.62 -15.26 6.72
N ARG A 104 -3.81 -14.91 5.44
CA ARG A 104 -2.92 -15.29 4.34
C ARG A 104 -1.81 -14.27 4.23
N ILE A 105 -0.92 -14.22 5.21
CA ILE A 105 0.23 -13.31 5.21
C ILE A 105 1.04 -13.55 3.93
N PRO A 106 1.12 -12.58 3.00
CA PRO A 106 1.80 -12.83 1.74
C PRO A 106 3.29 -13.00 2.05
N LYS A 107 3.95 -14.03 1.54
CA LYS A 107 5.40 -14.16 1.69
C LYS A 107 6.07 -13.22 0.69
N SER A 108 6.94 -12.32 1.14
CA SER A 108 7.95 -11.79 0.23
C SER A 108 8.98 -12.88 0.01
N LYS A 109 9.28 -13.18 -1.26
CA LYS A 109 10.43 -14.02 -1.60
C LYS A 109 11.72 -13.27 -1.30
#